data_AF-A0A8C2J7Q9-F1
#
_entry.id   AF-A0A8C2J7Q9-F1
#
_cell.length_a   1.000
_cell.length_b   1.000
_cell.length_c   1.000
_cell.angle_alpha   90.00
_cell.angle_beta   90.00
_cell.angle_gamma   90.00
#
_symmetry.space_group_name_H-M   'P 1'
#
loop_
_entity.id
_entity.type
_entity.pdbx_description
1 polymer ?
#
loop_
_entity_poly.entity_id
_entity_poly.type
_entity_poly.pdbx_seq_one_letter_code
_entity_poly.pdbx_strand_id
1 'polypeptide(L)'
;KGWRKIYQANGKQKKQVLSDLQRDLDSHTLIMGDFNTPLSTLDRSTRQKVNKDTQELNSALHQADLIDIYRTLHPKSTEYTFFSAPHHTYSKIDHILGSKNKDT
;
A
#
# COMPACT_ATOMS: atom_id res chain seq x y z
N LYS A 1 12.12 19.51 2.88
CA LYS A 1 11.50 18.45 3.71
C LYS A 1 9.99 18.60 3.59
N GLY A 2 9.36 17.94 2.62
CA GLY A 2 7.98 18.20 2.23
C GLY A 2 7.22 16.90 2.03
N TRP A 3 6.10 16.75 2.72
CA TRP A 3 5.16 15.65 2.55
C TRP A 3 4.52 15.75 1.15
N ARG A 4 4.65 14.74 0.31
CA ARG A 4 3.91 14.66 -0.96
C ARG A 4 2.64 13.82 -0.73
N LYS A 5 1.49 14.48 -0.72
CA LYS A 5 0.17 13.82 -0.73
C LYS A 5 -0.12 13.37 -2.15
N ILE A 6 -0.32 12.07 -2.36
CA ILE A 6 -0.86 11.54 -3.62
C ILE A 6 -2.37 11.36 -3.46
N TYR A 7 -3.14 12.07 -4.30
CA TYR A 7 -4.58 11.89 -4.39
C TYR A 7 -4.90 10.91 -5.53
N GLN A 8 -5.63 9.84 -5.19
CA GLN A 8 -6.56 9.07 -6.02
C GLN A 8 -6.12 8.82 -7.48
N ALA A 9 -5.21 7.88 -7.68
CA ALA A 9 -5.02 7.23 -8.97
C ALA A 9 -5.79 5.90 -8.99
N ASN A 10 -6.47 5.53 -10.07
CA ASN A 10 -7.16 4.23 -10.19
C ASN A 10 -6.32 3.23 -10.99
N GLY A 11 -6.22 1.98 -10.49
CA GLY A 11 -5.63 0.80 -11.15
C GLY A 11 -4.31 1.02 -11.90
N LYS A 12 -4.43 1.38 -13.19
CA LYS A 12 -3.32 1.58 -14.14
C LYS A 12 -2.48 2.82 -13.81
N GLN A 13 -3.08 3.87 -13.24
CA GLN A 13 -2.37 5.11 -12.91
C GLN A 13 -1.53 4.99 -11.61
N LYS A 14 -1.88 4.10 -10.67
CA LYS A 14 -1.12 3.94 -9.41
C LYS A 14 0.30 3.46 -9.65
N LYS A 15 0.47 2.47 -10.53
CA LYS A 15 1.78 1.92 -10.88
C LYS A 15 2.69 2.98 -11.48
N GLN A 16 2.17 3.74 -12.45
CA GLN A 16 2.91 4.84 -13.08
C GLN A 16 3.28 5.91 -12.06
N VAL A 17 2.33 6.32 -11.21
CA VAL A 17 2.59 7.30 -10.14
C VAL A 17 3.67 6.81 -9.19
N LEU A 18 3.68 5.54 -8.81
CA LEU A 18 4.74 4.96 -7.97
C LEU A 18 6.10 4.90 -8.67
N SER A 19 6.16 4.55 -9.96
CA SER A 19 7.39 4.56 -10.76
C SER A 19 7.95 5.96 -10.99
N ASP A 20 7.08 6.94 -11.23
CA ASP A 20 7.47 8.34 -11.39
C ASP A 20 7.97 8.90 -10.05
N LEU A 21 7.27 8.57 -8.95
CA LEU A 21 7.73 8.90 -7.60
C LEU A 21 9.09 8.28 -7.34
N GLN A 22 9.31 7.00 -7.65
CA GLN A 22 10.57 6.27 -7.41
C GLN A 22 11.81 7.03 -7.89
N ARG A 23 11.73 7.71 -9.03
CA ARG A 23 12.86 8.51 -9.57
C ARG A 23 13.25 9.71 -8.68
N ASP A 24 12.30 10.16 -7.86
CA ASP A 24 12.39 11.30 -6.95
C ASP A 24 12.48 10.88 -5.46
N LEU A 25 12.29 9.59 -5.11
CA LEU A 25 12.26 9.14 -3.71
C LEU A 25 13.67 9.07 -3.11
N ASP A 26 13.86 9.73 -1.97
CA ASP A 26 15.02 9.51 -1.10
C ASP A 26 14.74 8.40 -0.06
N SER A 27 15.76 7.99 0.69
CA SER A 27 15.65 7.00 1.77
C SER A 27 14.72 7.41 2.93
N HIS A 28 14.21 8.65 2.95
CA HIS A 28 13.34 9.20 3.99
C HIS A 28 11.91 9.45 3.50
N THR A 29 11.53 8.94 2.33
CA THR A 29 10.20 9.23 1.79
C THR A 29 9.13 8.33 2.39
N LEU A 30 8.10 8.97 2.95
CA LEU A 30 6.88 8.34 3.45
C LEU A 30 5.72 8.67 2.51
N ILE A 31 5.08 7.63 1.97
CA ILE A 31 3.88 7.75 1.14
C ILE A 31 2.69 7.28 1.97
N MET A 32 1.71 8.15 2.16
CA MET A 32 0.54 7.86 2.98
C MET A 32 -0.72 8.29 2.26
N GLY A 33 -1.72 7.41 2.24
CA GLY A 33 -3.00 7.73 1.63
C GLY A 33 -3.93 6.53 1.51
N ASP A 34 -5.10 6.81 0.94
CA ASP A 34 -6.11 5.83 0.59
C ASP A 34 -5.74 5.20 -0.77
N PHE A 35 -5.28 3.95 -0.71
CA PHE A 35 -4.95 3.18 -1.90
C PHE A 35 -6.19 2.53 -2.49
N ASN A 36 -7.37 2.59 -1.89
CA ASN A 36 -8.59 1.92 -2.35
C ASN A 36 -8.40 0.42 -2.66
N THR A 37 -7.33 -0.20 -2.15
CA THR A 37 -6.99 -1.60 -2.43
C THR A 37 -6.26 -2.20 -1.23
N PRO A 38 -6.73 -3.34 -0.72
CA PRO A 38 -5.98 -4.15 0.24
C PRO A 38 -4.66 -4.63 -0.39
N LEU A 39 -3.55 -4.57 0.35
CA LEU A 39 -2.23 -5.04 -0.13
C LEU A 39 -1.93 -6.48 0.28
N SER A 40 -2.62 -7.00 1.29
CA SER A 40 -2.46 -8.38 1.79
C SER A 40 -3.80 -9.07 2.01
N THR A 41 -3.78 -10.39 2.21
CA THR A 41 -4.99 -11.16 2.55
C THR A 41 -5.54 -10.79 3.92
N LEU A 42 -4.67 -10.40 4.86
CA LEU A 42 -5.05 -9.98 6.21
C LEU A 42 -5.75 -8.62 6.23
N ASP A 43 -5.55 -7.81 5.19
CA ASP A 43 -6.23 -6.53 5.03
C ASP A 43 -7.70 -6.68 4.65
N ARG A 44 -8.19 -7.90 4.40
CA ARG A 44 -9.61 -8.20 4.12
C ARG A 44 -10.19 -9.08 5.22
N SER A 45 -11.37 -8.74 5.72
CA SER A 45 -12.07 -9.60 6.71
C SER A 45 -12.38 -10.99 6.16
N THR A 46 -12.61 -11.10 4.85
CA THR A 46 -12.88 -12.38 4.16
C THR A 46 -11.63 -13.24 3.98
N ARG A 47 -10.43 -12.69 4.19
CA ARG A 47 -9.14 -13.35 3.96
C ARG A 47 -8.96 -13.91 2.54
N GLN A 48 -9.74 -13.41 1.59
CA GLN A 48 -9.63 -13.79 0.19
C GLN A 48 -8.24 -13.46 -0.34
N LYS A 49 -7.75 -14.30 -1.25
CA LYS A 49 -6.49 -14.08 -1.95
C LYS A 49 -6.53 -12.74 -2.71
N VAL A 50 -5.44 -11.99 -2.63
CA VAL A 50 -5.28 -10.75 -3.42
C VAL A 50 -5.30 -11.06 -4.92
N ASN A 51 -5.94 -10.18 -5.69
CA ASN A 51 -6.05 -10.34 -7.14
C ASN A 51 -4.69 -10.12 -7.84
N LYS A 52 -4.63 -10.41 -9.14
CA LYS A 52 -3.39 -10.31 -9.93
C LYS A 52 -2.84 -8.88 -9.99
N ASP A 53 -3.71 -7.88 -10.15
CA ASP A 53 -3.30 -6.47 -10.21
C ASP A 53 -2.63 -6.01 -8.91
N THR A 54 -3.13 -6.49 -7.76
CA THR A 54 -2.55 -6.23 -6.43
C THR A 54 -1.23 -6.96 -6.25
N GLN A 55 -1.11 -8.20 -6.75
CA GLN A 55 0.16 -8.92 -6.74
C GLN A 55 1.22 -8.17 -7.55
N GLU A 56 0.88 -7.68 -8.73
CA GLU A 56 1.78 -6.87 -9.54
C GLU A 56 2.13 -5.54 -8.86
N LEU A 57 1.18 -4.91 -8.18
CA LEU A 57 1.44 -3.70 -7.37
C LEU A 57 2.44 -3.99 -6.25
N ASN A 58 2.26 -5.09 -5.49
CA ASN A 58 3.20 -5.51 -4.46
C ASN A 58 4.60 -5.79 -5.02
N SER A 59 4.68 -6.41 -6.20
CA SER A 59 5.96 -6.60 -6.90
C SER A 59 6.61 -5.27 -7.28
N ALA A 60 5.84 -4.29 -7.77
CA ALA A 60 6.36 -2.96 -8.08
C ALA A 60 6.83 -2.21 -6.82
N LEU A 61 6.10 -2.32 -5.71
CA LEU A 61 6.52 -1.75 -4.42
C LEU A 61 7.85 -2.36 -3.96
N HIS A 62 7.99 -3.69 -4.06
CA HIS A 62 9.24 -4.37 -3.73
C HIS A 62 10.40 -3.94 -4.64
N GLN A 63 10.17 -3.74 -5.94
CA GLN A 63 11.19 -3.23 -6.87
C GLN A 63 11.59 -1.78 -6.57
N ALA A 64 10.68 -1.00 -5.98
CA ALA A 64 10.94 0.37 -5.56
C ALA A 64 11.55 0.48 -4.16
N ASP A 65 11.96 -0.65 -3.53
CA ASP A 65 12.41 -0.71 -2.14
C ASP A 65 11.39 -0.10 -1.15
N LEU A 66 10.09 -0.19 -1.44
CA LEU A 66 9.01 0.31 -0.58
C LEU A 66 8.34 -0.81 0.20
N ILE A 67 8.06 -0.57 1.47
CA ILE A 67 7.37 -1.49 2.37
C ILE A 67 6.14 -0.83 3.02
N ASP A 68 5.09 -1.63 3.28
CA ASP A 68 4.01 -1.20 4.18
C ASP A 68 4.53 -1.24 5.62
N ILE A 69 4.77 -0.05 6.18
CA ILE A 69 5.37 0.12 7.50
C ILE A 69 4.46 -0.46 8.57
N TYR A 70 3.16 -0.19 8.49
CA TYR A 70 2.19 -0.66 9.48
C TYR A 70 2.14 -2.20 9.49
N ARG A 71 2.10 -2.84 8.31
CA ARG A 71 2.11 -4.30 8.21
C ARG A 71 3.42 -4.91 8.70
N THR A 72 4.54 -4.23 8.50
CA THR A 72 5.85 -4.69 8.99
C THR A 72 5.92 -4.66 10.51
N LEU A 73 5.39 -3.61 11.14
CA LEU A 73 5.33 -3.48 12.61
C LEU A 73 4.28 -4.39 13.25
N HIS A 74 3.18 -4.65 12.54
CA HIS A 74 2.06 -5.45 13.04
C HIS A 74 1.68 -6.58 12.06
N PRO A 75 2.54 -7.60 11.90
CA PRO A 75 2.37 -8.63 10.87
C PRO A 75 1.05 -9.39 10.99
N LYS A 76 0.53 -9.55 12.21
CA LYS A 76 -0.71 -10.28 12.51
C LYS A 76 -1.94 -9.39 12.69
N SER A 77 -1.82 -8.06 12.54
CA SER A 77 -2.94 -7.15 12.73
C SER A 77 -4.08 -7.41 11.73
N THR A 78 -5.30 -7.31 12.25
CA THR A 78 -6.57 -7.38 11.51
C THR A 78 -7.38 -6.11 11.68
N GLU A 79 -6.71 -4.98 11.92
CA GLU A 79 -7.38 -3.67 11.94
C GLU A 79 -7.82 -3.27 10.53
N TYR A 80 -9.01 -2.69 10.44
CA TYR A 80 -9.65 -2.31 9.18
C TYR A 80 -10.00 -0.82 9.22
N THR A 81 -9.90 -0.15 8.07
CA THR A 81 -10.15 1.29 7.94
C THR A 81 -11.42 1.61 7.16
N PHE A 82 -12.00 0.62 6.46
CA PHE A 82 -13.18 0.78 5.62
C PHE A 82 -14.17 -0.37 5.80
N PHE A 83 -15.46 -0.02 5.82
CA PHE A 83 -16.58 -0.97 5.80
C PHE A 83 -17.37 -0.84 4.49
N SER A 84 -17.53 -1.96 3.78
CA SER A 84 -18.36 -2.06 2.60
C SER A 84 -19.73 -2.59 2.96
N ALA A 85 -20.74 -1.71 3.04
CA ALA A 85 -22.11 -2.09 3.35
C ALA A 85 -22.72 -3.11 2.37
N PRO A 86 -22.59 -2.96 1.02
CA PRO A 86 -23.19 -3.92 0.08
C PRO A 86 -22.65 -5.35 0.20
N HIS A 87 -21.43 -5.50 0.70
CA HIS A 87 -20.77 -6.79 0.84
C HIS A 87 -20.66 -7.25 2.29
N HIS A 88 -21.05 -6.42 3.26
CA HIS A 88 -20.85 -6.64 4.69
C HIS A 88 -19.41 -7.05 5.04
N THR A 89 -18.42 -6.41 4.40
CA THR A 89 -17.00 -6.73 4.59
C THR A 89 -16.21 -5.55 5.11
N TYR A 90 -15.15 -5.84 5.85
CA TYR A 90 -14.19 -4.86 6.31
C TYR A 90 -12.90 -5.00 5.51
N SER A 91 -12.27 -3.87 5.21
CA SER A 91 -10.99 -3.82 4.52
C SER A 91 -10.11 -2.72 5.08
N LYS A 92 -8.79 -2.96 5.10
CA LYS A 92 -7.79 -1.91 5.27
C LYS A 92 -7.41 -1.42 3.87
N ILE A 93 -7.68 -0.16 3.60
CA ILE A 93 -7.40 0.49 2.29
C ILE A 93 -6.46 1.69 2.43
N ASP A 94 -6.27 2.17 3.66
CA ASP A 94 -5.27 3.18 3.97
C ASP A 94 -3.95 2.49 4.27
N HIS A 95 -2.90 2.94 3.58
CA HIS A 95 -1.56 2.40 3.73
C HIS A 95 -0.54 3.52 3.93
N ILE A 96 0.43 3.21 4.78
CA ILE A 96 1.62 4.02 5.01
C ILE A 96 2.79 3.20 4.47
N LEU A 97 3.33 3.64 3.35
CA LEU A 97 4.51 3.07 2.73
C LEU A 97 5.74 3.89 3.09
N GLY A 98 6.87 3.23 3.24
CA GLY A 98 8.16 3.89 3.37
C GLY A 98 9.30 3.11 2.75
N SER A 99 10.41 3.79 2.52
CA SER A 99 11.63 3.19 2.01
C SER A 99 12.16 2.14 2.98
N LYS A 100 12.56 0.99 2.44
CA LYS A 100 13.29 -0.04 3.18
C LYS A 100 14.67 0.51 3.51
N ASN A 101 15.02 0.58 4.80
CA ASN A 101 16.37 0.94 5.22
C ASN A 101 17.36 -0.05 4.59
N LYS A 102 18.40 0.46 3.92
CA LYS A 102 19.41 -0.34 3.22
C LYS A 102 20.50 -0.89 4.14
N ASP A 103 20.37 -0.72 5.45
CA ASP A 103 21.39 -1.15 6.40
C ASP A 103 21.08 -2.52 6.99
N THR A 104 21.38 -3.57 6.21
CA THR A 104 22.06 -4.81 6.66
C THR A 104 22.42 -5.71 5.48
#